data_AF-A0A1X7JBB4-F1
#
_entry.id   AF-A0A1X7JBB4-F1
#
_cell.length_a   1.000
_cell.length_b   1.000
_cell.length_c   1.000
_cell.angle_alpha   90.00
_cell.angle_beta   90.00
_cell.angle_gamma   90.00
#
_symmetry.space_group_name_H-M   'P 1'
#
loop_
_entity.id
_entity.type
_entity.pdbx_description
1 polymer ?
#
loop_
_entity_poly.entity_id
_entity_poly.type
_entity_poly.pdbx_seq_one_letter_code
_entity_poly.pdbx_strand_id
1 'polypeptide(L)'
;MKNTALLVFILSFLLVSCGDDSGSSAGDFNEDYELSSSSSEKNNNNSKSSSSSSENSELSSVSSSSSNEMELDNDSAKDGDIRWVTWQNPNGYGSGRYCEVYDGTTWRDGESNECGSDFGGCTKKRETKKIYHSDGYYICQNKAWMWVSVPIDSINPEMNIENESDTLGWKDTTEGAIRKGNITDVIYIFDNKQWRVATLPEASLGGCNEKTENGFGYVEMRIWQNFIPPTWFECKKNSDECPNATYSPGYYICQKKYDKKFYWSGLDISDHNHLCNDSSYYANSKEGDAHWGSIEPIKKKCINCKQENIDFLESTCKKRCYVLDGGWRLGFATECALGGGGCTESRIGTMIEGPAIKTEIHHDYLPYERTISYTSVTSIDSTQKRKYICKKSNWILGPEYPPRGWDVASDIDIELYPVFCNYAWSCKGGEFISGKNNNKYVCDDYGFREATPEEIEAGNACTGCMREVEKCGIVQDNNQ
;
A
#
# COMPACT_ATOMS: atom_id res chain seq x y z
N MET A 1 58.03 -35.28 41.71
CA MET A 1 58.51 -34.48 40.58
C MET A 1 57.40 -34.45 39.55
N LYS A 2 56.83 -33.27 39.33
CA LYS A 2 55.61 -33.02 38.56
C LYS A 2 55.98 -32.52 37.15
N ASN A 3 55.03 -32.68 36.22
CA ASN A 3 54.87 -31.98 34.94
C ASN A 3 55.54 -32.58 33.70
N THR A 4 54.87 -33.56 33.07
CA THR A 4 54.84 -33.69 31.61
C THR A 4 53.60 -34.46 31.15
N ALA A 5 52.45 -33.79 31.04
CA ALA A 5 51.29 -34.24 30.24
C ALA A 5 50.15 -33.22 30.30
N LEU A 6 50.21 -32.14 29.50
CA LEU A 6 49.02 -31.44 28.99
C LEU A 6 49.40 -30.32 27.99
N LEU A 7 49.72 -30.63 26.73
CA LEU A 7 49.75 -29.61 25.66
C LEU A 7 49.79 -30.19 24.23
N VAL A 8 48.76 -30.95 23.83
CA VAL A 8 48.56 -31.35 22.41
C VAL A 8 47.06 -31.37 22.05
N PHE A 9 46.28 -30.37 22.47
CA PHE A 9 44.85 -30.33 22.10
C PHE A 9 44.31 -28.90 21.88
N ILE A 10 45.09 -28.00 21.29
CA ILE A 10 44.57 -26.74 20.71
C ILE A 10 45.44 -26.36 19.51
N LEU A 11 45.36 -27.07 18.38
CA LEU A 11 45.80 -26.55 17.07
C LEU A 11 45.31 -27.40 15.88
N SER A 12 43.99 -27.64 15.75
CA SER A 12 43.46 -28.38 14.59
C SER A 12 42.10 -27.90 14.06
N PHE A 13 41.71 -26.64 14.29
CA PHE A 13 40.42 -26.11 13.77
C PHE A 13 40.51 -24.75 13.08
N LEU A 14 41.58 -24.50 12.32
CA LEU A 14 41.60 -23.41 11.34
C LEU A 14 42.42 -23.87 10.13
N LEU A 15 41.78 -24.53 9.17
CA LEU A 15 42.16 -24.61 7.74
C LEU A 15 41.13 -25.50 6.99
N VAL A 16 39.99 -24.92 6.58
CA VAL A 16 39.16 -25.37 5.44
C VAL A 16 38.72 -24.08 4.74
N SER A 17 39.56 -23.53 3.87
CA SER A 17 39.51 -23.69 2.41
C SER A 17 38.15 -23.33 1.83
N CYS A 18 38.07 -22.11 1.28
CA CYS A 18 37.06 -21.72 0.31
C CYS A 18 37.22 -22.64 -0.92
N GLY A 19 36.14 -23.33 -1.29
CA GLY A 19 36.02 -24.02 -2.57
C GLY A 19 35.25 -23.13 -3.52
N ASP A 20 35.94 -22.61 -4.53
CA ASP A 20 35.35 -22.12 -5.76
C ASP A 20 34.76 -23.31 -6.53
N ASP A 21 33.47 -23.26 -6.83
CA ASP A 21 32.88 -24.08 -7.90
C ASP A 21 32.17 -23.16 -8.89
N SER A 22 32.93 -22.76 -9.90
CA SER A 22 32.42 -22.18 -11.14
C SER A 22 31.99 -23.31 -12.07
N GLY A 23 30.73 -23.74 -11.94
CA GLY A 23 30.10 -24.68 -12.86
C GLY A 23 29.33 -23.96 -13.96
N SER A 24 29.99 -23.61 -15.06
CA SER A 24 29.33 -23.37 -16.36
C SER A 24 29.34 -24.67 -17.15
N SER A 25 28.17 -25.21 -17.46
CA SER A 25 28.00 -26.18 -18.55
C SER A 25 26.58 -26.09 -19.08
N ALA A 26 26.53 -25.81 -20.38
CA ALA A 26 25.38 -25.65 -21.26
C ALA A 26 24.23 -26.63 -21.00
N GLY A 27 23.03 -26.09 -20.88
CA GLY A 27 21.78 -26.77 -21.17
C GLY A 27 21.11 -26.05 -22.33
N ASP A 28 21.24 -26.62 -23.53
CA ASP A 28 20.49 -26.26 -24.72
C ASP A 28 18.99 -26.40 -24.43
N PHE A 29 18.25 -25.29 -24.46
CA PHE A 29 16.80 -25.31 -24.62
C PHE A 29 16.49 -24.92 -26.05
N ASN A 30 16.12 -25.92 -26.85
CA ASN A 30 15.48 -25.73 -28.14
C ASN A 30 14.24 -24.85 -27.96
N GLU A 31 14.25 -23.71 -28.63
CA GLU A 31 13.06 -23.00 -29.06
C GLU A 31 12.31 -23.88 -30.06
N ASP A 32 11.14 -24.38 -29.67
CA ASP A 32 10.09 -24.80 -30.60
C ASP A 32 8.74 -24.43 -29.97
N TYR A 33 8.40 -23.14 -30.02
CA TYR A 33 7.01 -22.69 -29.90
C TYR A 33 6.38 -22.82 -31.29
N GLU A 34 5.82 -24.00 -31.59
CA GLU A 34 4.88 -24.16 -32.70
C GLU A 34 3.61 -23.33 -32.40
N LEU A 35 3.58 -22.14 -32.99
CA LEU A 35 2.36 -21.38 -33.24
C LEU A 35 1.51 -22.16 -34.26
N SER A 36 0.66 -23.05 -33.76
CA SER A 36 -0.44 -23.60 -34.56
C SER A 36 -1.61 -22.63 -34.54
N SER A 37 -1.60 -21.71 -35.49
CA SER A 37 -2.81 -21.06 -35.99
C SER A 37 -3.72 -22.15 -36.57
N SER A 38 -4.75 -22.54 -35.84
CA SER A 38 -5.87 -23.30 -36.42
C SER A 38 -7.07 -22.38 -36.64
N SER A 39 -7.29 -22.20 -37.93
CA SER A 39 -8.42 -21.61 -38.61
C SER A 39 -9.78 -21.93 -37.99
N SER A 40 -10.58 -20.88 -37.92
CA SER A 40 -12.03 -20.85 -37.96
C SER A 40 -12.63 -21.90 -38.92
N GLU A 41 -13.42 -22.82 -38.39
CA GLU A 41 -14.46 -23.49 -39.16
C GLU A 41 -15.84 -23.30 -38.52
N LYS A 42 -16.74 -22.89 -39.40
CA LYS A 42 -18.15 -22.59 -39.21
C LYS A 42 -18.92 -23.87 -38.86
N ASN A 43 -19.82 -23.76 -37.90
CA ASN A 43 -21.11 -24.47 -37.84
C ASN A 43 -22.05 -23.61 -36.99
N ASN A 44 -22.91 -22.76 -37.59
CA ASN A 44 -24.25 -23.11 -38.08
C ASN A 44 -24.94 -24.18 -37.23
N ASN A 45 -25.84 -23.76 -36.32
CA ASN A 45 -27.27 -24.06 -36.42
C ASN A 45 -28.11 -23.46 -35.28
N ASN A 46 -29.15 -22.74 -35.72
CA ASN A 46 -30.51 -22.68 -35.17
C ASN A 46 -30.72 -22.16 -33.74
N SER A 47 -30.70 -20.83 -33.62
CA SER A 47 -31.58 -20.10 -32.71
C SER A 47 -33.02 -20.18 -33.23
N LYS A 48 -33.84 -21.00 -32.55
CA LYS A 48 -35.29 -21.08 -32.75
C LYS A 48 -35.93 -19.90 -32.02
N SER A 49 -36.09 -18.80 -32.73
CA SER A 49 -36.91 -17.65 -32.31
C SER A 49 -38.38 -18.05 -32.37
N SER A 50 -39.00 -18.21 -31.20
CA SER A 50 -40.45 -18.24 -31.07
C SER A 50 -40.98 -16.81 -31.13
N SER A 51 -41.50 -16.47 -32.30
CA SER A 51 -42.34 -15.32 -32.60
C SER A 51 -43.56 -15.28 -31.67
N SER A 52 -43.62 -14.30 -30.77
CA SER A 52 -44.88 -13.90 -30.14
C SER A 52 -45.65 -13.00 -31.11
N SER A 53 -46.75 -13.52 -31.64
CA SER A 53 -47.72 -12.82 -32.47
C SER A 53 -48.29 -11.61 -31.71
N SER A 54 -48.22 -10.46 -32.38
CA SER A 54 -48.94 -9.24 -32.06
C SER A 54 -50.44 -9.46 -32.20
N GLU A 55 -51.16 -9.49 -31.08
CA GLU A 55 -52.60 -9.24 -31.05
C GLU A 55 -52.82 -7.79 -30.59
N ASN A 56 -53.44 -7.01 -31.48
CA ASN A 56 -54.01 -5.71 -31.18
C ASN A 56 -55.05 -5.86 -30.07
N SER A 57 -54.85 -5.19 -28.94
CA SER A 57 -55.95 -4.88 -28.03
C SER A 57 -56.26 -3.38 -28.10
N GLU A 58 -57.48 -3.11 -28.55
CA GLU A 58 -58.10 -1.80 -28.62
C GLU A 58 -58.08 -1.13 -27.24
N LEU A 59 -57.73 0.16 -27.23
CA LEU A 59 -58.07 1.06 -26.12
C LEU A 59 -59.61 1.14 -26.03
N SER A 60 -60.19 0.37 -25.12
CA SER A 60 -61.53 0.65 -24.59
C SER A 60 -61.39 1.42 -23.28
N SER A 61 -61.77 2.68 -23.32
CA SER A 61 -62.03 3.51 -22.14
C SER A 61 -63.09 2.83 -21.25
N VAL A 62 -62.66 2.25 -20.13
CA VAL A 62 -63.58 1.76 -19.10
C VAL A 62 -63.80 2.87 -18.07
N SER A 63 -65.00 3.41 -18.15
CA SER A 63 -65.67 4.23 -17.16
C SER A 63 -65.53 3.67 -15.74
N SER A 64 -65.27 4.56 -14.79
CA SER A 64 -65.40 4.41 -13.35
C SER A 64 -66.70 3.70 -12.94
N SER A 65 -66.64 2.38 -12.80
CA SER A 65 -67.65 1.56 -12.15
C SER A 65 -67.21 1.25 -10.73
N SER A 66 -68.08 1.56 -9.76
CA SER A 66 -67.92 1.23 -8.34
C SER A 66 -67.44 -0.21 -8.17
N SER A 67 -66.21 -0.37 -7.66
CA SER A 67 -65.63 -1.67 -7.31
C SER A 67 -66.45 -2.31 -6.20
N ASN A 68 -67.26 -3.31 -6.57
CA ASN A 68 -67.67 -4.32 -5.60
C ASN A 68 -66.38 -4.99 -5.11
N GLU A 69 -66.07 -4.85 -3.82
CA GLU A 69 -65.03 -5.61 -3.14
C GLU A 69 -65.33 -7.09 -3.38
N MET A 70 -64.57 -7.72 -4.28
CA MET A 70 -64.67 -9.14 -4.54
C MET A 70 -64.04 -9.81 -3.31
N GLU A 71 -64.86 -10.44 -2.46
CA GLU A 71 -64.36 -11.25 -1.35
C GLU A 71 -63.43 -12.32 -1.92
N LEU A 72 -62.13 -12.14 -1.73
CA LEU A 72 -61.14 -13.16 -2.01
C LEU A 72 -61.36 -14.30 -1.00
N ASP A 73 -62.00 -15.36 -1.49
CA ASP A 73 -62.17 -16.61 -0.74
C ASP A 73 -60.80 -17.29 -0.56
N ASN A 74 -60.63 -17.97 0.58
CA ASN A 74 -59.41 -18.66 0.99
C ASN A 74 -58.89 -19.61 -0.09
N ASP A 75 -59.79 -20.21 -0.87
CA ASP A 75 -59.46 -21.19 -1.92
C ASP A 75 -58.78 -20.56 -3.15
N SER A 76 -58.83 -19.23 -3.29
CA SER A 76 -58.24 -18.49 -4.41
C SER A 76 -57.03 -17.64 -4.02
N ALA A 77 -56.82 -17.41 -2.73
CA ALA A 77 -55.78 -16.55 -2.21
C ALA A 77 -54.38 -17.14 -2.45
N LYS A 78 -53.46 -16.29 -2.92
CA LYS A 78 -52.05 -16.61 -3.10
C LYS A 78 -51.23 -16.00 -1.96
N ASP A 79 -50.09 -16.61 -1.69
CA ASP A 79 -49.15 -16.12 -0.66
C ASP A 79 -48.76 -14.66 -0.95
N GLY A 80 -48.99 -13.79 0.04
CA GLY A 80 -48.74 -12.35 -0.07
C GLY A 80 -49.91 -11.55 -0.63
N ASP A 81 -51.05 -12.16 -0.95
CA ASP A 81 -52.26 -11.41 -1.28
C ASP A 81 -52.69 -10.56 -0.07
N ILE A 82 -53.21 -9.37 -0.36
CA ILE A 82 -53.70 -8.41 0.63
C ILE A 82 -55.20 -8.24 0.42
N ARG A 83 -55.97 -8.23 1.50
CA ARG A 83 -57.37 -7.77 1.49
C ARG A 83 -57.59 -6.72 2.56
N TRP A 84 -58.51 -5.80 2.30
CA TRP A 84 -58.91 -4.78 3.26
C TRP A 84 -60.21 -5.20 3.92
N VAL A 85 -60.20 -5.26 5.25
CA VAL A 85 -61.39 -5.56 6.04
C VAL A 85 -61.89 -4.28 6.68
N THR A 86 -63.11 -3.89 6.33
CA THR A 86 -63.81 -2.82 7.04
C THR A 86 -64.39 -3.36 8.33
N TRP A 87 -64.01 -2.76 9.46
CA TRP A 87 -64.69 -3.02 10.72
C TRP A 87 -65.64 -1.87 11.05
N GLN A 88 -66.87 -2.21 11.39
CA GLN A 88 -67.82 -1.26 11.95
C GLN A 88 -67.69 -1.29 13.47
N ASN A 89 -67.41 -0.13 14.06
CA ASN A 89 -67.49 -0.01 15.51
C ASN A 89 -68.92 -0.36 15.94
N PRO A 90 -69.12 -1.36 16.82
CA PRO A 90 -70.46 -1.77 17.26
C PRO A 90 -71.25 -0.64 17.94
N ASN A 91 -70.57 0.42 18.39
CA ASN A 91 -71.18 1.60 19.00
C ASN A 91 -71.49 2.73 17.99
N GLY A 92 -71.31 2.51 16.68
CA GLY A 92 -71.61 3.49 15.62
C GLY A 92 -70.61 4.65 15.48
N TYR A 93 -69.57 4.71 16.33
CA TYR A 93 -68.55 5.75 16.27
C TYR A 93 -67.34 5.32 15.44
N GLY A 94 -67.45 5.53 14.12
CA GLY A 94 -66.36 5.37 13.16
C GLY A 94 -66.28 3.99 12.50
N SER A 95 -65.94 3.99 11.20
CA SER A 95 -65.50 2.80 10.47
C SER A 95 -63.98 2.89 10.30
N GLY A 96 -63.24 1.84 10.64
CA GLY A 96 -61.84 1.73 10.28
C GLY A 96 -61.64 0.69 9.18
N ARG A 97 -60.46 0.73 8.55
CA ARG A 97 -59.97 -0.34 7.68
C ARG A 97 -58.70 -0.87 8.30
N TYR A 98 -58.61 -2.18 8.43
CA TYR A 98 -57.34 -2.86 8.63
C TYR A 98 -57.12 -3.80 7.45
N CYS A 99 -55.88 -4.17 7.22
CA CYS A 99 -55.54 -5.09 6.15
C CYS A 99 -55.24 -6.46 6.73
N GLU A 100 -55.53 -7.47 5.94
CA GLU A 100 -55.10 -8.83 6.19
C GLU A 100 -54.19 -9.29 5.05
N VAL A 101 -53.15 -10.04 5.41
CA VAL A 101 -52.19 -10.65 4.49
C VAL A 101 -52.38 -12.16 4.52
N TYR A 102 -52.50 -12.79 3.35
CA TYR A 102 -52.57 -14.23 3.24
C TYR A 102 -51.16 -14.85 3.33
N ASP A 103 -50.89 -15.64 4.37
CA ASP A 103 -49.56 -16.23 4.61
C ASP A 103 -49.32 -17.58 3.91
N GLY A 104 -50.21 -17.91 2.97
CA GLY A 104 -50.24 -19.18 2.26
C GLY A 104 -51.08 -20.26 2.95
N THR A 105 -51.60 -20.01 4.16
CA THR A 105 -52.54 -20.91 4.85
C THR A 105 -53.74 -20.18 5.43
N THR A 106 -53.52 -18.98 5.99
CA THR A 106 -54.55 -18.19 6.65
C THR A 106 -54.35 -16.71 6.38
N TRP A 107 -55.44 -15.95 6.47
CA TRP A 107 -55.37 -14.51 6.56
C TRP A 107 -54.97 -14.12 7.98
N ARG A 108 -53.96 -13.26 8.10
CA ARG A 108 -53.53 -12.65 9.35
C ARG A 108 -53.59 -11.15 9.24
N ASP A 109 -53.70 -10.46 10.36
CA ASP A 109 -53.55 -9.00 10.39
C ASP A 109 -52.19 -8.62 9.78
N GLY A 110 -52.23 -7.70 8.82
CA GLY A 110 -51.06 -7.12 8.18
C GLY A 110 -50.57 -5.89 8.95
N GLU A 111 -49.25 -5.68 8.97
CA GLU A 111 -48.70 -4.41 9.44
C GLU A 111 -48.90 -3.30 8.40
N SER A 112 -48.89 -2.04 8.83
CA SER A 112 -49.18 -0.90 7.95
C SER A 112 -48.24 -0.80 6.74
N ASN A 113 -46.98 -1.22 6.89
CA ASN A 113 -45.98 -1.28 5.82
C ASN A 113 -46.18 -2.46 4.85
N GLU A 114 -46.95 -3.48 5.23
CA GLU A 114 -47.30 -4.61 4.35
C GLU A 114 -48.42 -4.28 3.38
N CYS A 115 -49.27 -3.31 3.76
CA CYS A 115 -50.57 -3.11 3.12
C CYS A 115 -50.66 -1.83 2.29
N GLY A 116 -49.75 -0.88 2.53
CA GLY A 116 -49.65 0.34 1.75
C GLY A 116 -48.82 0.20 0.47
N SER A 117 -48.22 -0.97 0.21
CA SER A 117 -47.26 -1.17 -0.85
C SER A 117 -47.77 -2.15 -1.92
N ASP A 118 -47.54 -1.83 -3.20
CA ASP A 118 -47.90 -2.66 -4.36
C ASP A 118 -47.13 -4.00 -4.44
N PHE A 119 -46.42 -4.36 -3.37
CA PHE A 119 -45.57 -5.53 -3.29
C PHE A 119 -46.34 -6.78 -2.85
N GLY A 120 -47.54 -6.65 -2.30
CA GLY A 120 -48.17 -7.71 -1.53
C GLY A 120 -47.52 -7.87 -0.15
N GLY A 121 -48.16 -8.61 0.77
CA GLY A 121 -47.69 -8.74 2.14
C GLY A 121 -46.40 -9.56 2.28
N CYS A 122 -45.67 -9.32 3.38
CA CYS A 122 -44.43 -9.98 3.73
C CYS A 122 -44.72 -11.27 4.51
N THR A 123 -44.66 -12.41 3.82
CA THR A 123 -44.97 -13.72 4.40
C THR A 123 -43.70 -14.49 4.77
N LYS A 124 -43.84 -15.59 5.52
CA LYS A 124 -42.72 -16.49 5.83
C LYS A 124 -42.08 -17.08 4.57
N LYS A 125 -42.85 -17.31 3.49
CA LYS A 125 -42.32 -17.76 2.19
C LYS A 125 -41.55 -16.66 1.45
N ARG A 126 -41.84 -15.41 1.78
CA ARG A 126 -41.20 -14.23 1.21
C ARG A 126 -40.11 -13.65 2.12
N GLU A 127 -39.82 -14.27 3.25
CA GLU A 127 -38.71 -13.86 4.13
C GLU A 127 -37.43 -13.74 3.29
N THR A 128 -36.71 -12.64 3.42
CA THR A 128 -35.52 -12.25 2.63
C THR A 128 -35.77 -11.86 1.17
N LYS A 129 -37.01 -11.94 0.66
CA LYS A 129 -37.34 -11.46 -0.69
C LYS A 129 -37.10 -9.95 -0.76
N LYS A 130 -36.50 -9.50 -1.87
CA LYS A 130 -36.19 -8.10 -2.15
C LYS A 130 -37.12 -7.57 -3.24
N ILE A 131 -37.59 -6.34 -3.09
CA ILE A 131 -38.41 -5.66 -4.09
C ILE A 131 -37.94 -4.22 -4.21
N TYR A 132 -37.86 -3.73 -5.44
CA TYR A 132 -37.55 -2.33 -5.73
C TYR A 132 -38.85 -1.55 -5.96
N HIS A 133 -38.89 -0.33 -5.44
CA HIS A 133 -39.96 0.63 -5.61
C HIS A 133 -39.41 2.04 -5.80
N SER A 134 -40.27 2.97 -6.16
CA SER A 134 -39.88 4.34 -6.52
C SER A 134 -39.10 5.09 -5.43
N ASP A 135 -39.24 4.71 -4.17
CA ASP A 135 -38.62 5.31 -2.99
C ASP A 135 -37.49 4.47 -2.37
N GLY A 136 -37.14 3.33 -2.97
CA GLY A 136 -36.00 2.52 -2.57
C GLY A 136 -36.27 1.02 -2.61
N TYR A 137 -35.41 0.27 -1.93
CA TYR A 137 -35.52 -1.18 -1.82
C TYR A 137 -36.16 -1.57 -0.50
N TYR A 138 -36.94 -2.64 -0.55
CA TYR A 138 -37.57 -3.25 0.61
C TYR A 138 -37.15 -4.70 0.72
N ILE A 139 -36.87 -5.13 1.94
CA ILE A 139 -36.63 -6.53 2.28
C ILE A 139 -37.72 -7.02 3.23
N CYS A 140 -38.27 -8.19 2.95
CA CYS A 140 -39.25 -8.82 3.82
C CYS A 140 -38.52 -9.49 4.99
N GLN A 141 -38.72 -8.99 6.20
CA GLN A 141 -38.11 -9.51 7.42
C GLN A 141 -39.10 -9.50 8.58
N ASN A 142 -39.13 -10.58 9.36
CA ASN A 142 -40.03 -10.72 10.50
C ASN A 142 -41.51 -10.42 10.17
N LYS A 143 -41.95 -10.81 8.96
CA LYS A 143 -43.30 -10.51 8.43
C LYS A 143 -43.60 -9.02 8.21
N ALA A 144 -42.58 -8.18 8.03
CA ALA A 144 -42.73 -6.77 7.68
C ALA A 144 -41.79 -6.39 6.51
N TRP A 145 -42.24 -5.51 5.61
CA TRP A 145 -41.33 -4.90 4.63
C TRP A 145 -40.51 -3.81 5.31
N MET A 146 -39.20 -4.04 5.45
CA MET A 146 -38.28 -3.04 5.96
C MET A 146 -37.69 -2.24 4.82
N TRP A 147 -37.79 -0.91 4.93
CA TRP A 147 -37.10 0.00 4.01
C TRP A 147 -35.60 -0.07 4.25
N VAL A 148 -34.84 -0.35 3.19
CA VAL A 148 -33.39 -0.35 3.19
C VAL A 148 -32.94 1.05 2.79
N SER A 149 -32.52 1.85 3.77
CA SER A 149 -32.10 3.23 3.51
C SER A 149 -30.78 3.23 2.76
N VAL A 150 -30.84 3.29 1.43
CA VAL A 150 -29.63 3.47 0.63
C VAL A 150 -29.35 4.97 0.52
N PRO A 151 -28.15 5.47 0.84
CA PRO A 151 -27.78 6.85 0.52
C PRO A 151 -27.94 7.07 -0.98
N ILE A 152 -28.79 8.02 -1.37
CA ILE A 152 -29.16 8.33 -2.76
C ILE A 152 -27.92 8.71 -3.60
N ASP A 153 -26.83 9.16 -2.96
CA ASP A 153 -25.57 9.52 -3.61
C ASP A 153 -24.59 8.35 -3.76
N SER A 154 -24.98 7.12 -3.38
CA SER A 154 -24.13 5.95 -3.62
C SER A 154 -24.16 5.57 -5.10
N ILE A 155 -22.96 5.53 -5.70
CA ILE A 155 -22.73 5.30 -7.15
C ILE A 155 -23.35 3.97 -7.64
N ASN A 156 -23.77 3.08 -6.74
CA ASN A 156 -24.49 1.86 -7.09
C ASN A 156 -25.42 1.39 -5.95
N PRO A 157 -26.72 1.76 -5.95
CA PRO A 157 -27.65 1.38 -4.89
C PRO A 157 -27.83 -0.14 -4.79
N GLU A 158 -27.78 -0.89 -5.90
CA GLU A 158 -27.89 -2.36 -5.93
C GLU A 158 -26.86 -3.03 -5.01
N MET A 159 -25.64 -2.51 -4.97
CA MET A 159 -24.54 -3.04 -4.15
C MET A 159 -24.82 -2.94 -2.65
N ASN A 160 -25.44 -1.86 -2.19
CA ASN A 160 -25.73 -1.69 -0.76
C ASN A 160 -26.80 -2.67 -0.25
N ILE A 161 -27.77 -3.04 -1.09
CA ILE A 161 -28.80 -4.02 -0.69
C ILE A 161 -28.27 -5.44 -0.74
N GLU A 162 -27.41 -5.74 -1.72
CA GLU A 162 -26.64 -6.98 -1.68
C GLU A 162 -25.83 -7.07 -0.39
N ASN A 163 -25.24 -5.96 0.05
CA ASN A 163 -24.44 -5.93 1.27
C ASN A 163 -25.25 -6.11 2.57
N GLU A 164 -26.42 -5.48 2.68
CA GLU A 164 -27.30 -5.73 3.83
C GLU A 164 -27.82 -7.17 3.85
N SER A 165 -28.06 -7.74 2.68
CA SER A 165 -28.52 -9.12 2.58
C SER A 165 -27.41 -10.14 2.84
N ASP A 166 -26.16 -9.80 2.53
CA ASP A 166 -24.99 -10.60 2.87
C ASP A 166 -24.90 -10.85 4.37
N THR A 167 -25.19 -9.82 5.17
CA THR A 167 -25.05 -9.83 6.62
C THR A 167 -26.34 -10.23 7.36
N LEU A 168 -27.42 -10.48 6.62
CA LEU A 168 -28.73 -10.78 7.21
C LEU A 168 -28.69 -12.04 8.08
N GLY A 169 -29.16 -11.90 9.33
CA GLY A 169 -29.19 -12.99 10.31
C GLY A 169 -27.83 -13.35 10.90
N TRP A 170 -26.76 -12.62 10.56
CA TRP A 170 -25.49 -12.78 11.24
C TRP A 170 -25.61 -12.29 12.68
N LYS A 171 -25.10 -13.10 13.61
CA LYS A 171 -25.03 -12.71 15.03
C LYS A 171 -23.77 -11.88 15.26
N ASP A 172 -23.80 -11.11 16.33
CA ASP A 172 -22.61 -10.50 16.90
C ASP A 172 -21.54 -11.56 17.16
N THR A 173 -20.28 -11.18 16.93
CA THR A 173 -19.12 -12.07 17.06
C THR A 173 -17.96 -11.33 17.72
N THR A 174 -16.75 -11.90 17.68
CA THR A 174 -15.54 -11.25 18.18
C THR A 174 -15.10 -10.11 17.26
N GLU A 175 -14.67 -9.01 17.85
CA GLU A 175 -14.08 -7.86 17.14
C GLU A 175 -12.97 -8.29 16.16
N GLY A 176 -13.02 -7.76 14.93
CA GLY A 176 -12.09 -8.07 13.86
C GLY A 176 -12.36 -9.39 13.13
N ALA A 177 -13.41 -10.14 13.49
CA ALA A 177 -13.81 -11.32 12.74
C ALA A 177 -14.19 -10.91 11.31
N ILE A 178 -13.65 -11.64 10.33
CA ILE A 178 -13.96 -11.44 8.91
C ILE A 178 -14.88 -12.55 8.41
N ARG A 179 -15.79 -12.20 7.51
CA ARG A 179 -16.69 -13.16 6.88
C ARG A 179 -17.03 -12.72 5.45
N LYS A 180 -17.04 -13.69 4.53
CA LYS A 180 -17.52 -13.50 3.17
C LYS A 180 -19.04 -13.34 3.18
N GLY A 181 -19.56 -12.44 2.35
CA GLY A 181 -20.99 -12.27 2.13
C GLY A 181 -21.70 -13.58 1.79
N ASN A 182 -22.98 -13.69 2.19
CA ASN A 182 -23.80 -14.85 1.89
C ASN A 182 -24.19 -14.94 0.39
N ILE A 183 -24.24 -13.79 -0.29
CA ILE A 183 -24.67 -13.63 -1.68
C ILE A 183 -23.49 -13.20 -2.55
N THR A 184 -22.69 -12.23 -2.07
CA THR A 184 -21.58 -11.66 -2.83
C THR A 184 -20.22 -12.19 -2.38
N ASP A 185 -19.18 -11.86 -3.16
CA ASP A 185 -17.79 -12.10 -2.78
C ASP A 185 -17.20 -11.01 -1.86
N VAL A 186 -18.01 -10.02 -1.45
CA VAL A 186 -17.59 -8.93 -0.55
C VAL A 186 -17.21 -9.52 0.81
N ILE A 187 -16.10 -9.06 1.36
CA ILE A 187 -15.67 -9.40 2.70
C ILE A 187 -16.17 -8.33 3.68
N TYR A 188 -16.71 -8.79 4.80
CA TYR A 188 -17.16 -7.99 5.92
C TYR A 188 -16.26 -8.20 7.12
N ILE A 189 -16.18 -7.19 7.97
CA ILE A 189 -15.49 -7.23 9.25
C ILE A 189 -16.48 -6.81 10.35
N PHE A 190 -16.47 -7.54 11.46
CA PHE A 190 -17.22 -7.17 12.66
C PHE A 190 -16.40 -6.15 13.46
N ASP A 191 -16.85 -4.91 13.48
CA ASP A 191 -16.15 -3.77 14.08
C ASP A 191 -17.16 -2.89 14.82
N ASN A 192 -16.84 -2.50 16.05
CA ASN A 192 -17.71 -1.71 16.94
C ASN A 192 -19.12 -2.31 17.10
N LYS A 193 -19.20 -3.63 17.30
CA LYS A 193 -20.46 -4.39 17.48
C LYS A 193 -21.41 -4.42 16.27
N GLN A 194 -20.91 -4.14 15.08
CA GLN A 194 -21.69 -4.24 13.85
C GLN A 194 -20.85 -4.81 12.72
N TRP A 195 -21.51 -5.50 11.77
CA TRP A 195 -20.86 -5.90 10.54
C TRP A 195 -20.80 -4.70 9.60
N ARG A 196 -19.60 -4.42 9.08
CA ARG A 196 -19.42 -3.47 7.99
C ARG A 196 -18.61 -4.11 6.88
N VAL A 197 -18.70 -3.53 5.70
CA VAL A 197 -17.80 -3.89 4.59
C VAL A 197 -16.35 -3.67 5.05
N ALA A 198 -15.50 -4.66 4.84
CA ALA A 198 -14.07 -4.55 5.10
C ALA A 198 -13.42 -3.63 4.06
N THR A 199 -12.45 -2.81 4.47
CA THR A 199 -11.56 -2.16 3.51
C THR A 199 -10.77 -3.21 2.72
N LEU A 200 -10.23 -2.86 1.57
CA LEU A 200 -9.42 -3.79 0.76
C LEU A 200 -8.28 -4.48 1.55
N PRO A 201 -7.48 -3.77 2.37
CA PRO A 201 -6.48 -4.44 3.20
C PRO A 201 -7.11 -5.31 4.30
N GLU A 202 -8.20 -4.91 4.94
CA GLU A 202 -8.90 -5.75 5.93
C GLU A 202 -9.46 -7.03 5.31
N ALA A 203 -10.00 -6.95 4.09
CA ALA A 203 -10.50 -8.10 3.35
C ALA A 203 -9.41 -9.12 3.00
N SER A 204 -8.17 -8.67 2.85
CA SER A 204 -7.03 -9.49 2.42
C SER A 204 -6.15 -9.97 3.58
N LEU A 205 -6.00 -9.13 4.60
CA LEU A 205 -5.05 -9.31 5.70
C LEU A 205 -5.74 -9.49 7.07
N GLY A 206 -7.07 -9.31 7.14
CA GLY A 206 -7.83 -9.29 8.39
C GLY A 206 -7.81 -7.94 9.09
N GLY A 207 -8.49 -7.84 10.24
CA GLY A 207 -8.52 -6.62 11.04
C GLY A 207 -7.14 -6.26 11.62
N CYS A 208 -6.75 -4.99 11.48
CA CYS A 208 -5.54 -4.46 12.12
C CYS A 208 -5.82 -4.18 13.61
N ASN A 209 -5.06 -4.79 14.50
CA ASN A 209 -5.21 -4.74 15.96
C ASN A 209 -3.86 -4.98 16.65
N GLU A 210 -3.84 -4.98 17.98
CA GLU A 210 -2.62 -5.16 18.77
C GLU A 210 -1.85 -6.46 18.47
N LYS A 211 -2.54 -7.55 18.14
CA LYS A 211 -1.89 -8.84 17.78
C LYS A 211 -1.23 -8.81 16.40
N THR A 212 -1.70 -7.92 15.54
CA THR A 212 -1.24 -7.76 14.16
C THR A 212 -0.43 -6.48 13.97
N GLU A 213 -0.13 -5.74 15.05
CA GLU A 213 0.69 -4.51 15.01
C GLU A 213 2.06 -4.81 14.39
N ASN A 214 2.47 -4.00 13.41
CA ASN A 214 3.66 -4.22 12.55
C ASN A 214 3.61 -5.47 11.68
N GLY A 215 2.49 -6.21 11.66
CA GLY A 215 2.19 -7.16 10.62
C GLY A 215 2.01 -6.44 9.30
N PHE A 216 2.49 -7.02 8.21
CA PHE A 216 2.32 -6.45 6.87
C PHE A 216 1.98 -7.57 5.89
N GLY A 217 1.42 -7.21 4.75
CA GLY A 217 1.08 -8.18 3.71
C GLY A 217 0.79 -7.51 2.39
N TYR A 218 0.78 -8.31 1.32
CA TYR A 218 0.40 -7.83 0.00
C TYR A 218 -1.11 -7.96 -0.18
N VAL A 219 -1.72 -6.89 -0.68
CA VAL A 219 -3.15 -6.78 -0.94
C VAL A 219 -3.34 -6.81 -2.45
N GLU A 220 -4.13 -7.77 -2.92
CA GLU A 220 -4.56 -7.85 -4.32
C GLU A 220 -5.87 -7.08 -4.51
N MET A 221 -6.10 -6.53 -5.71
CA MET A 221 -7.42 -5.99 -6.03
C MET A 221 -8.47 -7.10 -5.93
N ARG A 222 -9.59 -6.79 -5.29
CA ARG A 222 -10.77 -7.66 -5.28
C ARG A 222 -11.90 -6.96 -6.02
N ILE A 223 -12.43 -7.65 -7.03
CA ILE A 223 -13.64 -7.21 -7.73
C ILE A 223 -14.73 -6.99 -6.65
N TRP A 224 -15.48 -5.90 -6.75
CA TRP A 224 -16.53 -5.47 -5.80
C TRP A 224 -16.07 -4.86 -4.47
N GLN A 225 -14.84 -5.12 -4.00
CA GLN A 225 -14.32 -4.47 -2.78
C GLN A 225 -13.74 -3.07 -3.04
N ASN A 226 -13.31 -2.80 -4.28
CA ASN A 226 -12.61 -1.57 -4.67
C ASN A 226 -13.51 -0.33 -4.80
N PHE A 227 -14.83 -0.50 -4.87
CA PHE A 227 -15.79 0.57 -5.21
C PHE A 227 -16.50 1.18 -4.00
N ILE A 228 -16.14 0.75 -2.79
CA ILE A 228 -16.76 1.25 -1.58
C ILE A 228 -15.80 2.28 -1.00
N PRO A 229 -15.93 3.58 -1.36
CA PRO A 229 -15.17 4.62 -0.70
C PRO A 229 -15.43 4.49 0.80
N PRO A 230 -14.42 4.63 1.68
CA PRO A 230 -14.64 4.57 3.10
C PRO A 230 -15.45 5.80 3.50
N THR A 231 -16.78 5.71 3.39
CA THR A 231 -17.76 6.76 3.68
C THR A 231 -17.79 7.16 5.15
N TRP A 232 -16.95 6.53 5.98
CA TRP A 232 -16.87 6.68 7.43
C TRP A 232 -15.63 7.44 7.91
N PHE A 233 -14.70 7.80 7.02
CA PHE A 233 -13.82 8.91 7.37
C PHE A 233 -14.68 10.16 7.31
N GLU A 234 -15.01 10.71 8.49
CA GLU A 234 -15.61 12.03 8.68
C GLU A 234 -14.72 13.08 8.02
N CYS A 235 -14.81 13.16 6.70
CA CYS A 235 -14.24 14.25 5.96
C CYS A 235 -15.17 15.41 6.24
N LYS A 236 -14.81 16.21 7.26
CA LYS A 236 -15.54 17.41 7.60
C LYS A 236 -15.67 18.22 6.33
N LYS A 237 -16.93 18.52 5.99
CA LYS A 237 -17.47 19.15 4.77
C LYS A 237 -16.83 20.48 4.32
N ASN A 238 -15.73 20.92 4.93
CA ASN A 238 -15.13 22.24 4.75
C ASN A 238 -13.74 22.22 4.11
N SER A 239 -13.21 21.06 3.70
CA SER A 239 -12.05 21.02 2.80
C SER A 239 -12.46 20.34 1.50
N ASP A 240 -12.40 21.07 0.39
CA ASP A 240 -12.71 20.59 -0.97
C ASP A 240 -11.78 19.45 -1.47
N GLU A 241 -10.85 19.01 -0.63
CA GLU A 241 -9.92 17.93 -0.90
C GLU A 241 -10.07 16.84 0.16
N CYS A 242 -11.10 16.00 0.01
CA CYS A 242 -11.09 14.69 0.65
C CYS A 242 -10.33 13.76 -0.30
N PRO A 243 -9.05 13.44 -0.04
CA PRO A 243 -8.39 12.40 -0.79
C PRO A 243 -9.22 11.14 -0.58
N ASN A 244 -9.93 10.70 -1.62
CA ASN A 244 -10.52 9.38 -1.65
C ASN A 244 -9.39 8.43 -1.26
N ALA A 245 -9.50 7.78 -0.11
CA ALA A 245 -8.55 6.76 0.28
C ALA A 245 -8.76 5.58 -0.68
N THR A 246 -8.20 5.69 -1.88
CA THR A 246 -8.16 4.63 -2.87
C THR A 246 -7.14 3.65 -2.38
N TYR A 247 -7.61 2.60 -1.71
CA TYR A 247 -6.80 1.43 -1.48
C TYR A 247 -6.46 0.82 -2.84
N SER A 248 -5.17 0.61 -3.07
CA SER A 248 -4.63 0.04 -4.31
C SER A 248 -4.01 -1.31 -4.02
N PRO A 249 -3.80 -2.16 -5.02
CA PRO A 249 -2.90 -3.29 -4.86
C PRO A 249 -1.55 -2.81 -4.37
N GLY A 250 -0.95 -3.56 -3.47
CA GLY A 250 0.32 -3.19 -2.88
C GLY A 250 0.49 -3.77 -1.50
N TYR A 251 1.62 -3.44 -0.90
CA TYR A 251 1.90 -3.86 0.45
C TYR A 251 1.28 -2.89 1.46
N TYR A 252 0.77 -3.43 2.55
CA TYR A 252 0.20 -2.69 3.65
C TYR A 252 0.81 -3.14 4.96
N ILE A 253 1.00 -2.21 5.89
CA ILE A 253 1.46 -2.45 7.26
C ILE A 253 0.40 -2.00 8.27
N CYS A 254 0.17 -2.81 9.28
CA CYS A 254 -0.72 -2.49 10.39
C CYS A 254 0.00 -1.56 11.36
N GLN A 255 -0.43 -0.31 11.41
CA GLN A 255 0.14 0.75 12.24
C GLN A 255 -0.82 1.17 13.35
N LYS A 256 -0.25 1.72 14.42
CA LYS A 256 -0.98 2.26 15.57
C LYS A 256 -0.85 3.78 15.57
N LYS A 257 -1.96 4.50 15.47
CA LYS A 257 -1.99 5.95 15.66
C LYS A 257 -1.79 6.33 17.13
N TYR A 258 -1.43 7.59 17.36
CA TYR A 258 -1.28 8.17 18.71
C TYR A 258 -2.53 8.00 19.60
N ASP A 259 -3.73 7.93 19.00
CA ASP A 259 -5.00 7.69 19.71
C ASP A 259 -5.29 6.21 19.99
N LYS A 260 -4.29 5.32 19.82
CA LYS A 260 -4.37 3.86 19.97
C LYS A 260 -5.31 3.18 18.96
N LYS A 261 -5.73 3.87 17.89
CA LYS A 261 -6.45 3.22 16.79
C LYS A 261 -5.47 2.53 15.85
N PHE A 262 -5.79 1.30 15.50
CA PHE A 262 -5.04 0.49 14.57
C PHE A 262 -5.62 0.66 13.16
N TYR A 263 -4.76 0.75 12.16
CA TYR A 263 -5.18 0.86 10.77
C TYR A 263 -4.13 0.29 9.82
N TRP A 264 -4.58 -0.19 8.66
CA TRP A 264 -3.70 -0.56 7.56
C TRP A 264 -3.25 0.69 6.82
N SER A 265 -1.94 0.96 6.85
CA SER A 265 -1.30 1.97 6.00
C SER A 265 -0.72 1.28 4.77
N GLY A 266 -0.94 1.85 3.59
CA GLY A 266 -0.19 1.40 2.40
C GLY A 266 1.28 1.73 2.63
N LEU A 267 2.18 0.78 2.34
CA LEU A 267 3.60 1.02 2.47
C LEU A 267 4.01 2.12 1.50
N ASP A 268 4.39 3.27 2.03
CA ASP A 268 5.10 4.27 1.24
C ASP A 268 6.60 3.94 1.16
N ILE A 269 7.37 4.78 0.47
CA ILE A 269 8.83 4.61 0.34
C ILE A 269 9.51 4.55 1.71
N SER A 270 9.04 5.37 2.66
CA SER A 270 9.60 5.44 4.00
C SER A 270 9.31 4.16 4.79
N ASP A 271 8.11 3.59 4.65
CA ASP A 271 7.73 2.33 5.30
C ASP A 271 8.55 1.14 4.78
N HIS A 272 8.88 1.11 3.48
CA HIS A 272 9.77 0.07 2.93
C HIS A 272 11.15 0.08 3.60
N ASN A 273 11.63 1.26 4.01
CA ASN A 273 12.90 1.36 4.72
C ASN A 273 12.81 0.72 6.11
N HIS A 274 11.67 0.82 6.78
CA HIS A 274 11.45 0.22 8.09
C HIS A 274 11.25 -1.30 8.05
N LEU A 275 10.69 -1.86 6.97
CA LEU A 275 10.46 -3.30 6.88
C LEU A 275 11.74 -4.13 6.82
N CYS A 276 12.74 -3.66 6.09
CA CYS A 276 14.00 -4.38 5.90
C CYS A 276 14.99 -4.18 7.04
N ASN A 277 14.64 -3.34 8.01
CA ASN A 277 15.50 -3.00 9.14
C ASN A 277 14.81 -3.34 10.47
N ASP A 278 15.21 -4.46 11.07
CA ASP A 278 14.75 -4.81 12.40
C ASP A 278 15.74 -4.35 13.45
N SER A 279 15.44 -3.19 14.01
CA SER A 279 16.21 -2.60 15.10
C SER A 279 16.38 -3.52 16.31
N SER A 280 15.52 -4.53 16.50
CA SER A 280 15.63 -5.46 17.62
C SER A 280 16.82 -6.41 17.49
N TYR A 281 17.27 -6.74 16.27
CA TYR A 281 18.50 -7.53 16.06
C TYR A 281 19.76 -6.76 16.46
N TYR A 282 19.68 -5.42 16.49
CA TYR A 282 20.82 -4.54 16.63
C TYR A 282 20.78 -3.71 17.91
N ALA A 283 20.18 -4.26 18.99
CA ALA A 283 20.09 -3.59 20.29
C ALA A 283 21.45 -3.18 20.88
N ASN A 284 22.55 -3.79 20.41
CA ASN A 284 23.92 -3.48 20.83
C ASN A 284 24.69 -2.60 19.82
N SER A 285 24.02 -2.06 18.80
CA SER A 285 24.68 -1.24 17.80
C SER A 285 25.09 0.13 18.34
N LYS A 286 26.19 0.64 17.79
CA LYS A 286 26.75 1.95 18.10
C LYS A 286 26.55 2.91 16.94
N GLU A 287 26.57 4.21 17.22
CA GLU A 287 26.57 5.23 16.18
C GLU A 287 27.68 4.95 15.16
N GLY A 288 27.32 4.96 13.87
CA GLY A 288 28.19 4.58 12.77
C GLY A 288 28.22 3.10 12.46
N ASP A 289 27.47 2.24 13.13
CA ASP A 289 27.27 0.86 12.65
C ASP A 289 26.49 0.87 11.34
N ALA A 290 26.87 -0.04 10.43
CA ALA A 290 26.22 -0.24 9.16
C ALA A 290 25.97 -1.73 8.90
N HIS A 291 24.82 -2.07 8.34
CA HIS A 291 24.51 -3.45 7.94
C HIS A 291 23.60 -3.52 6.72
N TRP A 292 23.67 -4.63 6.01
CA TRP A 292 22.71 -4.95 4.96
C TRP A 292 21.35 -5.31 5.57
N GLY A 293 20.26 -4.92 4.92
CA GLY A 293 18.91 -5.26 5.32
C GLY A 293 18.70 -6.77 5.39
N SER A 294 17.81 -7.22 6.28
CA SER A 294 17.47 -8.63 6.49
C SER A 294 15.99 -8.86 6.28
N ILE A 295 15.64 -10.04 5.73
CA ILE A 295 14.24 -10.46 5.55
C ILE A 295 13.69 -11.27 6.73
N GLU A 296 14.52 -11.73 7.67
CA GLU A 296 13.98 -12.49 8.82
C GLU A 296 12.79 -11.81 9.54
N PRO A 297 12.77 -10.48 9.72
CA PRO A 297 11.64 -9.78 10.31
C PRO A 297 10.37 -9.89 9.45
N ILE A 298 10.55 -9.83 8.13
CA ILE A 298 9.50 -9.95 7.11
C ILE A 298 8.90 -11.36 7.14
N LYS A 299 9.73 -12.42 7.16
CA LYS A 299 9.25 -13.81 7.18
C LYS A 299 8.42 -14.13 8.43
N LYS A 300 8.72 -13.49 9.57
CA LYS A 300 7.99 -13.71 10.84
C LYS A 300 6.67 -12.93 10.95
N LYS A 301 6.57 -11.77 10.28
CA LYS A 301 5.46 -10.82 10.44
C LYS A 301 4.55 -10.70 9.21
N CYS A 302 4.94 -11.32 8.10
CA CYS A 302 4.14 -11.34 6.90
C CYS A 302 2.82 -12.09 7.14
N ILE A 303 1.71 -11.45 6.77
CA ILE A 303 0.35 -12.02 6.81
C ILE A 303 -0.04 -12.34 5.37
N ASN A 304 -0.35 -13.61 5.10
CA ASN A 304 -0.86 -14.10 3.81
C ASN A 304 0.01 -13.79 2.58
N CYS A 305 1.32 -13.52 2.71
CA CYS A 305 2.15 -13.29 1.51
C CYS A 305 2.45 -14.61 0.79
N LYS A 306 2.32 -14.57 -0.53
CA LYS A 306 2.86 -15.60 -1.43
C LYS A 306 4.39 -15.57 -1.40
N GLN A 307 5.02 -16.71 -1.72
CA GLN A 307 6.48 -16.84 -1.74
C GLN A 307 7.12 -15.81 -2.69
N GLU A 308 6.53 -15.58 -3.86
CA GLU A 308 6.98 -14.57 -4.82
C GLU A 308 7.05 -13.14 -4.23
N ASN A 309 6.10 -12.77 -3.37
CA ASN A 309 6.08 -11.47 -2.70
C ASN A 309 7.16 -11.39 -1.62
N ILE A 310 7.48 -12.51 -0.97
CA ILE A 310 8.58 -12.62 0.00
C ILE A 310 9.91 -12.50 -0.75
N ASP A 311 10.07 -13.21 -1.86
CA ASP A 311 11.30 -13.20 -2.67
C ASP A 311 11.59 -11.81 -3.23
N PHE A 312 10.56 -11.11 -3.71
CA PHE A 312 10.66 -9.72 -4.15
C PHE A 312 11.18 -8.80 -3.03
N LEU A 313 10.55 -8.86 -1.84
CA LEU A 313 11.01 -8.11 -0.68
C LEU A 313 12.42 -8.52 -0.25
N GLU A 314 12.77 -9.81 -0.34
CA GLU A 314 14.09 -10.34 0.04
C GLU A 314 15.18 -9.72 -0.83
N SER A 315 14.93 -9.74 -2.14
CA SER A 315 15.83 -9.18 -3.13
C SER A 315 16.00 -7.67 -2.93
N THR A 316 14.95 -6.98 -2.49
CA THR A 316 14.98 -5.53 -2.22
C THR A 316 15.75 -5.24 -0.93
N CYS A 317 15.45 -5.95 0.16
CA CYS A 317 16.05 -5.73 1.48
C CYS A 317 17.54 -6.03 1.50
N LYS A 318 17.98 -7.13 0.87
CA LYS A 318 19.40 -7.52 0.83
C LYS A 318 20.29 -6.53 0.08
N LYS A 319 19.71 -5.68 -0.77
CA LYS A 319 20.42 -4.64 -1.53
C LYS A 319 20.49 -3.30 -0.79
N ARG A 320 19.78 -3.15 0.33
CA ARG A 320 19.73 -1.88 1.08
C ARG A 320 20.70 -1.90 2.23
N CYS A 321 21.48 -0.83 2.34
CA CYS A 321 22.36 -0.60 3.48
C CYS A 321 21.64 0.27 4.52
N TYR A 322 21.78 -0.07 5.79
CA TYR A 322 21.23 0.69 6.90
C TYR A 322 22.35 1.17 7.81
N VAL A 323 22.25 2.41 8.27
CA VAL A 323 23.27 3.06 9.10
C VAL A 323 22.63 3.68 10.34
N LEU A 324 23.22 3.44 11.50
CA LEU A 324 22.78 4.04 12.76
C LEU A 324 23.42 5.43 12.95
N ASP A 325 22.62 6.49 12.88
CA ASP A 325 23.06 7.88 13.01
C ASP A 325 22.00 8.75 13.68
N GLY A 326 21.95 8.74 15.02
CA GLY A 326 20.82 9.28 15.80
C GLY A 326 19.50 8.49 15.65
N GLY A 327 19.48 7.54 14.73
CA GLY A 327 18.41 6.61 14.37
C GLY A 327 18.84 5.81 13.14
N TRP A 328 18.17 4.71 12.83
CA TRP A 328 18.49 3.96 11.61
C TRP A 328 18.01 4.72 10.37
N ARG A 329 18.93 5.02 9.46
CA ARG A 329 18.64 5.60 8.15
C ARG A 329 19.02 4.64 7.03
N LEU A 330 18.44 4.85 5.85
CA LEU A 330 18.95 4.26 4.62
C LEU A 330 20.34 4.85 4.34
N GLY A 331 21.30 3.97 4.08
CA GLY A 331 22.68 4.31 3.75
C GLY A 331 23.06 3.93 2.33
N PHE A 332 24.17 4.48 1.86
CA PHE A 332 24.78 4.06 0.61
C PHE A 332 25.35 2.65 0.74
N ALA A 333 25.34 1.90 -0.36
CA ALA A 333 25.92 0.57 -0.42
C ALA A 333 27.40 0.54 0.00
N THR A 334 28.13 1.63 -0.22
CA THR A 334 29.52 1.81 0.20
C THR A 334 29.70 1.75 1.72
N GLU A 335 28.71 2.21 2.48
CA GLU A 335 28.73 2.22 3.96
C GLU A 335 28.72 0.82 4.54
N CYS A 336 28.03 -0.12 3.89
CA CYS A 336 28.01 -1.52 4.29
C CYS A 336 29.15 -2.32 3.65
N ALA A 337 29.47 -2.07 2.39
CA ALA A 337 30.46 -2.86 1.65
C ALA A 337 31.89 -2.71 2.15
N LEU A 338 32.26 -1.52 2.66
CA LEU A 338 33.62 -1.24 3.12
C LEU A 338 33.92 -1.78 4.53
N GLY A 339 32.90 -2.14 5.31
CA GLY A 339 33.06 -2.63 6.69
C GLY A 339 33.62 -1.58 7.67
N GLY A 340 33.78 -0.33 7.25
CA GLY A 340 34.28 0.78 8.07
C GLY A 340 33.21 1.46 8.90
N GLY A 341 31.97 0.96 8.90
CA GLY A 341 30.79 1.62 9.43
C GLY A 341 30.23 2.71 8.51
N GLY A 342 29.10 3.28 8.89
CA GLY A 342 28.45 4.37 8.18
C GLY A 342 29.20 5.70 8.25
N CYS A 343 29.01 6.50 7.21
CA CYS A 343 29.39 7.90 7.08
C CYS A 343 28.35 8.76 7.81
N THR A 344 28.50 8.88 9.12
CA THR A 344 27.65 9.71 9.99
C THR A 344 28.07 11.18 9.96
N GLU A 345 27.30 12.07 10.58
CA GLU A 345 27.62 13.50 10.63
C GLU A 345 28.98 13.74 11.29
N SER A 346 29.23 13.02 12.39
CA SER A 346 30.48 13.03 13.15
C SER A 346 31.69 12.52 12.37
N ARG A 347 31.48 11.87 11.21
CA ARG A 347 32.52 11.28 10.37
C ARG A 347 32.76 12.01 9.06
N ILE A 348 32.02 13.08 8.77
CA ILE A 348 32.23 13.88 7.56
C ILE A 348 33.69 14.36 7.48
N GLY A 349 34.32 14.16 6.33
CA GLY A 349 35.73 14.49 6.09
C GLY A 349 36.74 13.47 6.62
N THR A 350 36.31 12.46 7.39
CA THR A 350 37.20 11.36 7.79
C THR A 350 37.50 10.44 6.61
N MET A 351 38.63 9.74 6.68
CA MET A 351 39.01 8.74 5.68
C MET A 351 39.12 7.34 6.26
N ILE A 352 38.79 6.37 5.41
CA ILE A 352 39.04 4.95 5.64
C ILE A 352 39.78 4.36 4.45
N GLU A 353 40.42 3.22 4.67
CA GLU A 353 41.01 2.43 3.59
C GLU A 353 40.23 1.14 3.45
N GLY A 354 39.90 0.77 2.21
CA GLY A 354 39.07 -0.38 1.91
C GLY A 354 39.39 -1.01 0.56
N PRO A 355 38.72 -2.12 0.20
CA PRO A 355 38.87 -2.73 -1.12
C PRO A 355 38.41 -1.76 -2.22
N ALA A 356 38.87 -1.93 -3.46
CA ALA A 356 38.31 -1.20 -4.59
C ALA A 356 36.91 -1.75 -4.90
N ILE A 357 35.90 -0.87 -4.92
CA ILE A 357 34.51 -1.26 -5.20
C ILE A 357 33.99 -0.56 -6.45
N LYS A 358 33.14 -1.27 -7.21
CA LYS A 358 32.32 -0.69 -8.28
C LYS A 358 30.89 -0.57 -7.77
N THR A 359 30.33 0.63 -7.88
CA THR A 359 28.94 0.92 -7.50
C THR A 359 28.08 1.18 -8.73
N GLU A 360 26.80 0.84 -8.62
CA GLU A 360 25.78 1.18 -9.63
C GLU A 360 24.58 1.81 -8.93
N ILE A 361 23.93 2.77 -9.61
CA ILE A 361 22.70 3.39 -9.15
C ILE A 361 21.55 2.72 -9.89
N HIS A 362 20.59 2.21 -9.14
CA HIS A 362 19.37 1.61 -9.66
C HIS A 362 18.19 2.53 -9.38
N HIS A 363 17.24 2.54 -10.32
CA HIS A 363 15.97 3.21 -10.20
C HIS A 363 14.87 2.17 -10.33
N ASP A 364 14.17 1.89 -9.24
CA ASP A 364 12.98 1.05 -9.27
C ASP A 364 11.75 1.96 -9.39
N TYR A 365 10.93 1.71 -10.40
CA TYR A 365 9.64 2.38 -10.57
C TYR A 365 8.60 1.66 -9.73
N LEU A 366 8.14 2.31 -8.65
CA LEU A 366 6.98 1.84 -7.91
C LEU A 366 5.68 2.29 -8.60
N PRO A 367 4.56 1.59 -8.37
CA PRO A 367 3.24 2.08 -8.74
C PRO A 367 3.02 3.52 -8.22
N TYR A 368 2.30 4.35 -8.99
CA TYR A 368 2.01 5.77 -8.68
C TYR A 368 3.19 6.75 -8.83
N GLU A 369 3.97 6.63 -9.92
CA GLU A 369 4.99 7.61 -10.33
C GLU A 369 6.08 7.89 -9.28
N ARG A 370 6.28 6.97 -8.34
CA ARG A 370 7.32 7.08 -7.32
C ARG A 370 8.54 6.27 -7.75
N THR A 371 9.65 6.96 -7.99
CA THR A 371 10.95 6.32 -8.27
C THR A 371 11.73 6.16 -6.98
N ILE A 372 12.09 4.94 -6.62
CA ILE A 372 13.08 4.68 -5.56
C ILE A 372 14.44 4.56 -6.22
N SER A 373 15.39 5.37 -5.75
CA SER A 373 16.79 5.24 -6.15
C SER A 373 17.58 4.58 -5.04
N TYR A 374 18.38 3.57 -5.36
CA TYR A 374 19.31 2.96 -4.42
C TYR A 374 20.61 2.61 -5.12
N THR A 375 21.69 2.60 -4.35
CA THR A 375 23.00 2.16 -4.84
C THR A 375 23.21 0.70 -4.53
N SER A 376 23.86 -0.04 -5.41
CA SER A 376 24.38 -1.39 -5.15
C SER A 376 25.89 -1.42 -5.34
N VAL A 377 26.56 -2.44 -4.78
CA VAL A 377 27.95 -2.76 -5.11
C VAL A 377 27.94 -3.96 -6.06
N THR A 378 28.51 -3.81 -7.25
CA THR A 378 28.52 -4.87 -8.27
C THR A 378 29.82 -5.65 -8.34
N SER A 379 30.91 -5.10 -7.80
CA SER A 379 32.20 -5.79 -7.73
C SER A 379 33.05 -5.26 -6.58
N ILE A 380 33.85 -6.15 -6.00
CA ILE A 380 34.81 -5.85 -4.95
C ILE A 380 36.13 -6.53 -5.33
N ASP A 381 37.17 -5.74 -5.57
CA ASP A 381 38.55 -6.22 -5.68
C ASP A 381 39.24 -6.01 -4.33
N SER A 382 39.37 -7.09 -3.57
CA SER A 382 39.96 -7.08 -2.23
C SER A 382 41.48 -6.88 -2.22
N THR A 383 42.13 -7.12 -3.36
CA THR A 383 43.59 -7.02 -3.53
C THR A 383 44.03 -5.58 -3.72
N GLN A 384 43.19 -4.76 -4.37
CA GLN A 384 43.42 -3.32 -4.50
C GLN A 384 42.86 -2.57 -3.29
N LYS A 385 43.70 -1.77 -2.65
CA LYS A 385 43.27 -0.85 -1.60
C LYS A 385 43.04 0.54 -2.18
N ARG A 386 41.95 1.17 -1.76
CA ARG A 386 41.62 2.56 -2.07
C ARG A 386 41.28 3.30 -0.79
N LYS A 387 41.60 4.59 -0.78
CA LYS A 387 41.15 5.51 0.26
C LYS A 387 39.76 5.99 -0.09
N TYR A 388 38.90 6.03 0.92
CA TYR A 388 37.55 6.56 0.82
C TYR A 388 37.41 7.68 1.83
N ILE A 389 36.68 8.72 1.45
CA ILE A 389 36.38 9.88 2.28
C ILE A 389 34.87 9.95 2.50
N CYS A 390 34.47 10.17 3.74
CA CYS A 390 33.07 10.33 4.09
C CYS A 390 32.61 11.72 3.66
N LYS A 391 31.69 11.76 2.69
CA LYS A 391 31.16 13.00 2.10
C LYS A 391 29.64 13.04 2.21
N LYS A 392 29.11 14.26 2.21
CA LYS A 392 27.70 14.49 1.95
C LYS A 392 27.48 14.43 0.44
N SER A 393 26.59 13.56 -0.01
CA SER A 393 26.27 13.43 -1.42
C SER A 393 25.63 14.71 -1.96
N ASN A 394 26.06 15.15 -3.14
CA ASN A 394 25.42 16.26 -3.87
C ASN A 394 24.20 15.81 -4.69
N TRP A 395 23.88 14.51 -4.69
CA TRP A 395 22.77 13.98 -5.48
C TRP A 395 21.43 14.40 -4.87
N ILE A 396 20.72 15.27 -5.60
CA ILE A 396 19.35 15.72 -5.32
C ILE A 396 18.39 14.58 -5.64
N LEU A 397 18.39 13.51 -4.85
CA LEU A 397 17.46 12.38 -4.99
C LEU A 397 16.26 12.49 -4.03
N GLY A 398 15.73 13.71 -3.89
CA GLY A 398 14.52 14.00 -3.12
C GLY A 398 14.74 14.88 -1.89
N PRO A 399 13.64 15.39 -1.28
CA PRO A 399 13.67 16.38 -0.20
C PRO A 399 14.16 15.84 1.17
N GLU A 400 14.32 14.53 1.32
CA GLU A 400 14.71 13.90 2.59
C GLU A 400 16.23 13.67 2.64
N TYR A 401 16.97 14.70 3.02
CA TYR A 401 18.41 14.73 3.35
C TYR A 401 19.37 14.15 2.29
N PRO A 402 20.34 14.95 1.77
CA PRO A 402 21.33 14.42 0.85
C PRO A 402 22.08 13.27 1.55
N PRO A 403 22.01 12.04 1.01
CA PRO A 403 22.52 10.89 1.72
C PRO A 403 24.03 11.05 1.93
N ARG A 404 24.59 10.52 3.02
CA ARG A 404 26.03 10.57 3.30
C ARG A 404 26.64 9.22 2.96
N GLY A 405 27.79 9.21 2.30
CA GLY A 405 28.40 8.00 1.78
C GLY A 405 29.92 8.06 1.78
N TRP A 406 30.53 6.90 1.52
CA TRP A 406 31.98 6.79 1.34
C TRP A 406 32.30 6.90 -0.14
N ASP A 407 32.86 8.03 -0.54
CA ASP A 407 33.32 8.24 -1.90
C ASP A 407 34.79 7.89 -2.03
N VAL A 408 35.21 7.43 -3.22
CA VAL A 408 36.63 7.25 -3.51
C VAL A 408 37.33 8.60 -3.35
N ALA A 409 38.33 8.67 -2.47
CA ALA A 409 39.08 9.89 -2.23
C ALA A 409 39.93 10.22 -3.46
N SER A 410 39.77 11.45 -3.97
CA SER A 410 40.65 11.97 -5.01
C SER A 410 42.06 12.23 -4.46
N ASP A 411 43.04 12.40 -5.34
CA ASP A 411 44.39 12.78 -4.93
C ASP A 411 44.39 14.10 -4.14
N ILE A 412 43.50 15.03 -4.49
CA ILE A 412 43.31 16.31 -3.77
C ILE A 412 42.76 16.07 -2.36
N ASP A 413 41.75 15.21 -2.20
CA ASP A 413 41.22 14.85 -0.88
C ASP A 413 42.32 14.24 0.02
N ILE A 414 43.18 13.39 -0.58
CA ILE A 414 44.29 12.74 0.12
C ILE A 414 45.38 13.75 0.52
N GLU A 415 45.67 14.72 -0.34
CA GLU A 415 46.67 15.75 -0.06
C GLU A 415 46.22 16.67 1.07
N LEU A 416 44.94 17.09 1.05
CA LEU A 416 44.39 18.12 1.93
C LEU A 416 43.91 17.61 3.28
N TYR A 417 43.79 16.31 3.48
CA TYR A 417 43.36 15.73 4.75
C TYR A 417 44.17 16.19 5.97
N PRO A 418 43.53 16.57 7.10
CA PRO A 418 42.11 16.40 7.44
C PRO A 418 41.18 17.56 7.04
N VAL A 419 41.63 18.48 6.18
CA VAL A 419 40.78 19.56 5.68
C VAL A 419 39.76 18.97 4.70
N PHE A 420 38.49 19.28 4.92
CA PHE A 420 37.38 18.79 4.10
C PHE A 420 36.53 19.96 3.58
N CYS A 421 36.10 19.85 2.32
CA CYS A 421 35.21 20.79 1.67
C CYS A 421 33.75 20.38 1.92
N ASN A 422 33.10 21.00 2.92
CA ASN A 422 31.70 20.72 3.21
C ASN A 422 30.78 21.65 2.41
N TYR A 423 30.00 21.06 1.50
CA TYR A 423 28.97 21.72 0.68
C TYR A 423 27.86 22.39 1.51
N ALA A 424 27.69 22.00 2.78
CA ALA A 424 26.58 22.48 3.59
C ALA A 424 26.80 23.92 4.09
N TRP A 425 26.35 24.90 3.29
CA TRP A 425 25.94 26.26 3.70
C TRP A 425 27.01 27.16 4.36
N SER A 426 28.23 26.66 4.49
CA SER A 426 29.36 27.38 5.07
C SER A 426 30.43 27.57 4.01
N CYS A 427 30.05 28.11 2.86
CA CYS A 427 31.03 28.52 1.85
C CYS A 427 31.90 29.61 2.46
N LYS A 428 33.11 29.23 2.89
CA LYS A 428 34.15 30.17 3.32
C LYS A 428 34.70 30.88 2.08
N GLY A 429 33.89 31.80 1.55
CA GLY A 429 34.14 32.79 0.50
C GLY A 429 35.43 32.69 -0.32
N GLY A 430 35.65 31.60 -1.04
CA GLY A 430 36.78 31.47 -1.97
C GLY A 430 38.15 31.44 -1.28
N GLU A 431 38.22 31.06 0.00
CA GLU A 431 39.49 30.93 0.73
C GLU A 431 40.38 29.84 0.12
N PHE A 432 41.65 30.17 -0.09
CA PHE A 432 42.63 29.19 -0.55
C PHE A 432 43.10 28.27 0.58
N ILE A 433 43.12 26.98 0.29
CA ILE A 433 43.71 25.96 1.13
C ILE A 433 45.01 25.52 0.46
N SER A 434 46.12 25.58 1.20
CA SER A 434 47.43 25.18 0.68
C SER A 434 47.64 23.68 0.90
N GLY A 435 47.95 22.97 -0.18
CA GLY A 435 48.40 21.58 -0.10
C GLY A 435 49.86 21.44 0.33
N LYS A 436 50.30 20.19 0.44
CA LYS A 436 51.67 19.83 0.85
C LYS A 436 52.71 20.29 -0.16
N ASN A 437 52.34 20.41 -1.43
CA ASN A 437 53.25 20.80 -2.52
C ASN A 437 53.19 22.29 -2.86
N ASN A 438 52.67 23.14 -1.96
CA ASN A 438 52.36 24.55 -2.20
C ASN A 438 51.29 24.81 -3.28
N ASN A 439 50.67 23.76 -3.82
CA ASN A 439 49.46 23.87 -4.64
C ASN A 439 48.38 24.61 -3.85
N LYS A 440 47.62 25.46 -4.53
CA LYS A 440 46.49 26.19 -3.96
C LYS A 440 45.21 25.53 -4.44
N TYR A 441 44.35 25.19 -3.49
CA TYR A 441 43.07 24.58 -3.75
C TYR A 441 41.96 25.49 -3.23
N VAL A 442 40.80 25.38 -3.84
CA VAL A 442 39.58 26.03 -3.39
C VAL A 442 38.50 24.97 -3.19
N CYS A 443 37.70 25.15 -2.13
CA CYS A 443 36.48 24.38 -1.91
C CYS A 443 35.34 24.99 -2.73
N ASP A 444 34.86 24.26 -3.74
CA ASP A 444 33.78 24.66 -4.65
C ASP A 444 32.55 23.75 -4.49
N ASP A 445 31.50 23.98 -5.27
CA ASP A 445 30.21 23.26 -5.16
C ASP A 445 30.34 21.72 -5.25
N TYR A 446 31.40 21.22 -5.90
CA TYR A 446 31.63 19.79 -6.12
C TYR A 446 32.79 19.20 -5.32
N GLY A 447 33.34 19.96 -4.37
CA GLY A 447 34.50 19.56 -3.58
C GLY A 447 35.73 20.42 -3.88
N PHE A 448 36.91 19.90 -3.58
CA PHE A 448 38.15 20.61 -3.87
C PHE A 448 38.49 20.59 -5.36
N ARG A 449 38.97 21.73 -5.86
CA ARG A 449 39.67 21.83 -7.14
C ARG A 449 40.94 22.66 -6.97
N GLU A 450 41.88 22.50 -7.89
CA GLU A 450 43.01 23.42 -8.01
C GLU A 450 42.50 24.83 -8.32
N ALA A 451 43.09 25.82 -7.65
CA ALA A 451 42.83 27.23 -7.94
C ALA A 451 43.51 27.63 -9.26
N THR A 452 42.84 28.44 -10.07
CA THR A 452 43.46 28.92 -11.32
C THR A 452 44.52 29.97 -11.02
N PRO A 453 45.48 30.22 -11.93
CA PRO A 453 46.47 31.28 -11.78
C PRO A 453 45.85 32.66 -11.52
N GLU A 454 44.73 32.97 -12.19
CA GLU A 454 44.01 34.24 -12.06
C GLU A 454 43.39 34.37 -10.66
N GLU A 455 42.82 33.30 -10.12
CA GLU A 455 42.30 33.29 -8.74
C GLU A 455 43.44 33.54 -7.75
N ILE A 456 44.58 32.85 -7.93
CA ILE A 456 45.75 33.01 -7.06
C ILE A 456 46.28 34.46 -7.12
N GLU A 457 46.33 35.07 -8.30
CA GLU A 457 46.73 36.47 -8.48
C GLU A 457 45.73 37.44 -7.83
N ALA A 458 44.43 37.17 -7.97
CA ALA A 458 43.36 37.96 -7.35
C ALA A 458 43.33 37.84 -5.82
N GLY A 459 43.92 36.78 -5.26
CA GLY A 459 43.93 36.52 -3.82
C GLY A 459 42.63 35.91 -3.29
N ASN A 460 41.69 35.57 -4.17
CA ASN A 460 40.43 34.89 -3.87
C ASN A 460 39.95 34.04 -5.05
N ALA A 461 39.26 32.93 -4.76
CA ALA A 461 38.65 32.09 -5.79
C ALA A 461 37.17 32.42 -6.02
N CYS A 462 36.70 32.19 -7.24
CA CYS A 462 35.30 32.35 -7.61
C CYS A 462 34.58 31.02 -7.62
N THR A 463 33.96 30.71 -6.48
CA THR A 463 33.19 29.47 -6.30
C THR A 463 31.73 29.67 -6.72
N GLY A 464 31.03 28.58 -7.00
CA GLY A 464 29.59 28.62 -7.30
C GLY A 464 28.80 29.31 -6.19
N CYS A 465 29.17 29.09 -4.93
CA CYS A 465 28.64 29.82 -3.78
C CYS A 465 28.81 31.35 -3.80
N MET A 466 29.80 31.88 -4.52
CA MET A 466 30.05 33.32 -4.60
C MET A 466 29.31 34.00 -5.76
N ARG A 467 28.67 33.25 -6.67
CA ARG A 467 27.98 33.83 -7.85
C ARG A 467 26.81 34.74 -7.50
N GLU A 468 26.23 34.62 -6.30
CA GLU A 468 25.16 35.51 -5.84
C GLU A 468 25.66 36.82 -5.23
N VAL A 469 26.97 36.95 -4.99
CA VAL A 469 27.57 38.16 -4.43
C VAL A 469 28.46 38.77 -5.52
N GLU A 470 28.21 40.03 -5.92
CA GLU A 470 28.89 40.79 -7.00
C GLU A 470 30.43 40.86 -6.94
N LYS A 471 31.08 40.15 -6.00
CA LYS A 471 32.51 40.14 -5.71
C LYS A 471 33.36 39.31 -6.67
N CYS A 472 32.76 38.54 -7.57
CA CYS A 472 33.51 37.69 -8.48
C CYS A 472 34.00 38.35 -9.77
N GLY A 473 33.76 39.66 -9.93
CA GLY A 473 34.41 40.43 -10.99
C GLY A 473 34.24 39.85 -12.39
N ILE A 474 33.14 39.13 -12.64
CA ILE A 474 32.72 38.83 -14.01
C ILE A 474 32.42 40.20 -14.60
N VAL A 475 33.40 40.76 -15.30
CA VAL A 475 33.18 41.84 -16.24
C VAL A 475 32.17 41.25 -17.20
N GLN A 476 30.89 41.55 -17.00
CA GLN A 476 29.91 41.37 -18.05
C GLN A 476 30.43 42.25 -19.18
N ASP A 477 31.01 41.63 -20.20
CA ASP A 477 31.26 42.27 -21.48
C ASP A 477 29.88 42.66 -22.03
N ASN A 478 29.40 43.83 -21.61
CA ASN A 478 28.17 44.48 -22.07
C ASN A 478 28.34 45.07 -23.48
N ASN A 479 29.07 44.36 -24.36
CA ASN A 479 29.14 44.67 -25.78
C ASN A 479 28.22 43.71 -26.55
N GLN A 480 26.92 43.98 -26.46
CA GLN A 480 25.94 43.69 -27.52
C GLN A 480 25.12 44.94 -27.82
#